data_AF-A0A645GF31-F1
#
_entry.id   AF-A0A645GF31-F1
#
_cell.length_a   1.000
_cell.length_b   1.000
_cell.length_c   1.000
_cell.angle_alpha   90.00
_cell.angle_beta   90.00
_cell.angle_gamma   90.00
#
_symmetry.space_group_name_H-M   'P 1'
#
loop_
_entity.id
_entity.type
_entity.pdbx_description
1 polymer ?
#
loop_
_entity_poly.entity_id
_entity_poly.type
_entity_poly.pdbx_seq_one_letter_code
_entity_poly.pdbx_strand_id
1 'polypeptide(L)'
;MEKILYAADELTGLIGAAVRMRPSKSAMDLELSSLKKKFKDKKFAAGCSRDIIENGAAMLGWSLDELLEKTILAMRSCEESVNSAMKDLKLA
;
A
#
# COMPACT_ATOMS: atom_id res chain seq x y z
N MET A 1 -14.17 11.76 0.75
CA MET A 1 -13.77 10.46 1.30
C MET A 1 -13.66 9.40 0.20
N GLU A 2 -14.66 9.28 -0.68
CA GLU A 2 -14.72 8.29 -1.77
C GLU A 2 -13.47 8.25 -2.67
N LYS A 3 -12.94 9.41 -3.09
CA LYS A 3 -11.74 9.47 -3.95
C LYS A 3 -10.48 8.89 -3.28
N ILE A 4 -10.34 9.11 -1.97
CA ILE A 4 -9.21 8.57 -1.19
C ILE A 4 -9.33 7.06 -1.08
N LEU A 5 -10.54 6.56 -0.78
CA LEU A 5 -10.79 5.12 -0.70
C LEU A 5 -10.52 4.46 -2.06
N TYR A 6 -11.01 5.03 -3.16
CA TYR A 6 -10.74 4.54 -4.52
C TYR A 6 -9.24 4.46 -4.82
N ALA A 7 -8.48 5.50 -4.49
CA ALA A 7 -7.04 5.54 -4.75
C ALA A 7 -6.23 4.58 -3.87
N ALA A 8 -6.65 4.39 -2.62
CA ALA A 8 -5.91 3.60 -1.63
C ALA A 8 -6.26 2.10 -1.67
N ASP A 9 -7.49 1.72 -1.99
CA ASP A 9 -7.97 0.32 -1.92
C ASP A 9 -7.07 -0.63 -2.72
N GLU A 10 -6.95 -0.40 -4.02
CA GLU A 10 -6.10 -1.20 -4.91
C GLU A 10 -4.61 -1.14 -4.52
N LEU A 11 -4.14 0.04 -4.12
CA LEU A 11 -2.75 0.29 -3.79
C LEU A 11 -2.31 -0.44 -2.51
N THR A 12 -3.17 -0.50 -1.49
CA THR A 12 -2.85 -1.21 -0.24
C THR A 12 -2.66 -2.71 -0.47
N GLY A 13 -3.36 -3.32 -1.45
CA GLY A 13 -3.12 -4.70 -1.87
C GLY A 13 -1.71 -4.92 -2.44
N LEU A 14 -1.26 -3.99 -3.31
CA LEU A 14 0.08 -4.00 -3.88
C LEU A 14 1.16 -3.82 -2.79
N ILE A 15 0.97 -2.86 -1.89
CA ILE A 15 1.87 -2.62 -0.76
C ILE A 15 1.92 -3.84 0.16
N GLY A 16 0.77 -4.42 0.52
CA GLY A 16 0.69 -5.61 1.36
C GLY A 16 1.44 -6.80 0.76
N ALA A 17 1.33 -7.02 -0.57
CA ALA A 17 2.13 -8.03 -1.26
C ALA A 17 3.64 -7.73 -1.15
N ALA A 18 4.05 -6.45 -1.25
CA ALA A 18 5.45 -6.06 -1.17
C ALA A 18 6.00 -6.24 0.25
N VAL A 19 5.21 -5.91 1.26
CA VAL A 19 5.51 -6.12 2.68
C VAL A 19 5.70 -7.61 2.99
N ARG A 20 4.84 -8.49 2.45
CA ARG A 20 4.96 -9.95 2.66
C ARG A 20 6.26 -10.56 2.13
N MET A 21 6.91 -9.93 1.15
CA MET A 21 8.21 -10.38 0.64
C MET A 21 9.39 -9.99 1.53
N ARG A 22 9.20 -9.07 2.49
CA ARG A 22 10.26 -8.60 3.37
C ARG A 22 10.49 -9.57 4.52
N PRO A 23 11.74 -9.76 4.98
CA PRO A 23 12.01 -10.58 6.17
C PRO A 23 11.26 -10.09 7.42
N SER A 24 11.13 -8.77 7.57
CA SER A 24 10.39 -8.11 8.65
C SER A 24 8.88 -8.39 8.62
N LYS A 25 8.33 -8.68 7.43
CA LYS A 25 6.88 -8.69 7.13
C LYS A 25 6.16 -7.42 7.58
N SER A 26 6.87 -6.29 7.60
CA SER A 26 6.39 -5.00 8.11
C SER A 26 6.44 -3.92 7.02
N ALA A 27 5.53 -2.95 7.09
CA ALA A 27 5.59 -1.72 6.30
C ALA A 27 6.62 -0.71 6.84
N MET A 28 7.08 -0.89 8.09
CA MET A 28 8.03 0.01 8.76
C MET A 28 9.35 0.16 8.00
N ASP A 29 9.82 -0.90 7.34
CA ASP A 29 11.04 -0.88 6.53
C ASP A 29 10.77 -0.75 5.01
N LEU A 30 9.51 -0.53 4.59
CA LEU A 30 9.15 -0.39 3.17
C LEU A 30 9.49 0.98 2.60
N GLU A 31 10.59 1.07 1.87
CA GLU A 31 10.99 2.30 1.19
C GLU A 31 10.24 2.53 -0.14
N LEU A 32 9.93 3.80 -0.43
CA LEU A 32 9.23 4.23 -1.66
C LEU A 32 9.93 3.74 -2.92
N SER A 33 11.27 3.80 -2.96
CA SER A 33 12.07 3.35 -4.11
C SER A 33 11.89 1.85 -4.41
N SER A 34 11.67 1.03 -3.37
CA SER A 34 11.40 -0.40 -3.51
C SER A 34 9.98 -0.64 -4.02
N LEU A 35 9.01 0.12 -3.49
CA LEU A 35 7.62 0.05 -3.93
C LEU A 35 7.47 0.46 -5.41
N LYS A 36 8.16 1.52 -5.84
CA LYS A 36 8.16 1.98 -7.24
C LYS A 36 8.65 0.90 -8.22
N LYS A 37 9.65 0.10 -7.83
CA LYS A 37 10.11 -1.04 -8.64
C LYS A 37 9.01 -2.10 -8.77
N LYS A 38 8.33 -2.43 -7.67
CA LYS A 38 7.20 -3.37 -7.64
C LYS A 38 5.98 -2.88 -8.39
N PHE A 39 5.71 -1.58 -8.35
CA PHE A 39 4.63 -0.95 -9.11
C PHE A 39 4.82 -1.13 -10.62
N LYS A 40 6.03 -0.88 -11.12
CA LYS A 40 6.37 -1.03 -12.55
C LYS A 40 6.33 -2.48 -13.05
N ASP A 41 6.58 -3.44 -12.16
CA ASP A 41 6.44 -4.86 -12.47
C ASP A 41 4.96 -5.25 -12.49
N LYS A 42 4.38 -5.34 -13.69
CA LYS A 42 2.96 -5.71 -13.87
C LYS A 42 2.67 -7.18 -13.50
N LYS A 43 3.70 -8.04 -13.40
CA LYS A 43 3.51 -9.43 -12.94
C LYS A 43 3.43 -9.51 -11.41
N PHE A 44 4.08 -8.58 -10.73
CA PHE A 44 4.02 -8.50 -9.28
C PHE A 44 2.65 -8.04 -8.81
N ALA A 45 1.99 -8.78 -7.91
CA ALA A 45 0.63 -8.48 -7.49
C ALA A 45 -0.29 -8.20 -8.70
N ALA A 46 -0.33 -9.14 -9.65
CA ALA A 46 -1.03 -8.99 -10.94
C ALA A 46 -2.55 -8.75 -10.79
N GLY A 47 -3.12 -9.05 -9.63
CA GLY A 47 -4.50 -8.71 -9.30
C GLY A 47 -4.72 -7.22 -9.02
N CYS A 48 -3.65 -6.44 -8.80
CA CYS A 48 -3.74 -5.01 -8.52
C CYS A 48 -3.58 -4.19 -9.82
N SER A 49 -4.64 -3.52 -10.27
CA SER A 49 -4.65 -2.67 -11.46
C SER A 49 -3.82 -1.41 -11.29
N ARG A 50 -2.78 -1.25 -12.13
CA ARG A 50 -1.95 -0.04 -12.13
C ARG A 50 -2.71 1.18 -12.62
N ASP A 51 -3.61 0.97 -13.57
CA ASP A 51 -4.46 2.03 -14.12
C ASP A 51 -5.41 2.60 -13.06
N ILE A 52 -5.97 1.76 -12.18
CA ILE A 52 -6.82 2.23 -11.06
C ILE A 52 -6.00 3.10 -10.10
N ILE A 53 -4.78 2.68 -9.76
CA ILE A 53 -3.90 3.42 -8.86
C ILE A 53 -3.50 4.77 -9.48
N GLU A 54 -3.14 4.79 -10.76
CA GLU A 54 -2.78 6.03 -11.49
C GLU A 54 -3.97 6.98 -11.62
N ASN A 55 -5.15 6.46 -11.97
CA ASN A 55 -6.40 7.24 -11.99
C ASN A 55 -6.74 7.79 -10.61
N GLY A 56 -6.55 6.99 -9.55
CA GLY A 56 -6.73 7.42 -8.17
C GLY A 56 -5.86 8.62 -7.81
N ALA A 57 -4.57 8.58 -8.16
CA ALA A 57 -3.67 9.72 -7.99
C ALA A 57 -4.16 10.96 -8.76
N ALA A 58 -4.54 10.79 -10.02
CA ALA A 58 -5.05 11.87 -10.86
C ALA A 58 -6.36 12.50 -10.30
N MET A 59 -7.29 11.68 -9.80
CA MET A 59 -8.55 12.14 -9.19
C MET A 59 -8.35 12.98 -7.93
N LEU A 60 -7.23 12.75 -7.22
CA LEU A 60 -6.81 13.51 -6.05
C LEU A 60 -5.97 14.74 -6.39
N GLY A 61 -5.53 14.87 -7.65
CA GLY A 61 -4.57 15.89 -8.06
C GLY A 61 -3.16 15.66 -7.48
N TRP A 62 -2.84 14.41 -7.15
CA TRP A 62 -1.55 14.03 -6.58
C TRP A 62 -0.66 13.40 -7.64
N SER A 63 0.65 13.51 -7.42
CA SER A 63 1.59 12.67 -8.18
C SER A 63 1.46 11.20 -7.74
N LEU A 64 1.84 10.26 -8.61
CA LEU A 64 1.89 8.85 -8.24
C LEU A 64 2.82 8.63 -7.03
N ASP A 65 3.99 9.28 -7.03
CA ASP A 65 4.96 9.17 -5.92
C ASP A 65 4.35 9.64 -4.60
N GLU A 66 3.60 10.74 -4.61
CA GLU A 66 2.92 11.27 -3.43
C GLU A 66 1.85 10.29 -2.91
N LEU A 67 1.05 9.69 -3.80
CA LEU A 67 0.08 8.67 -3.41
C LEU A 67 0.77 7.46 -2.77
N LEU A 68 1.80 6.92 -3.44
CA LEU A 68 2.57 5.77 -2.95
C LEU A 68 3.18 6.04 -1.57
N GLU A 69 3.82 7.20 -1.38
CA GLU A 69 4.46 7.58 -0.13
C GLU A 69 3.44 7.77 1.00
N LYS A 70 2.36 8.54 0.76
CA LYS A 70 1.33 8.77 1.77
C LYS A 70 0.67 7.46 2.20
N THR A 71 0.43 6.52 1.29
CA THR A 71 -0.14 5.23 1.66
C THR A 71 0.83 4.38 2.48
N ILE A 72 2.14 4.37 2.16
CA ILE A 72 3.15 3.71 3.02
C ILE A 72 3.12 4.32 4.44
N LEU A 73 3.16 5.65 4.54
CA LEU A 73 3.18 6.33 5.84
C LEU A 73 1.90 6.08 6.65
N ALA A 74 0.74 6.07 5.99
CA ALA A 74 -0.52 5.74 6.63
C ALA A 74 -0.51 4.30 7.18
N MET A 75 -0.05 3.32 6.41
CA MET A 75 0.07 1.93 6.87
C MET A 75 1.05 1.80 8.05
N ARG A 76 2.19 2.52 8.03
CA ARG A 76 3.14 2.57 9.14
C ARG A 76 2.50 3.13 10.43
N SER A 77 1.70 4.19 10.30
CA SER A 77 1.11 4.87 11.47
C SER A 77 0.11 4.02 12.27
N CYS A 78 -0.44 2.97 11.68
CA CYS A 78 -1.43 2.11 12.32
C CYS A 78 -1.02 0.64 12.42
N GLU A 79 0.16 0.24 11.95
CA GLU A 79 0.56 -1.17 11.90
C GLU A 79 0.53 -1.84 13.29
N GLU A 80 1.07 -1.18 14.31
CA GLU A 80 1.12 -1.73 15.67
C GLU A 80 -0.28 -1.89 16.27
N SER A 81 -1.14 -0.87 16.15
CA SER A 81 -2.50 -0.91 16.70
C SER A 81 -3.36 -1.95 15.99
N VAL A 82 -3.24 -2.06 14.66
CA VAL A 82 -3.90 -3.11 13.88
C VAL A 82 -3.40 -4.48 14.28
N ASN A 83 -2.08 -4.68 14.41
CA ASN A 83 -1.52 -5.97 14.83
C ASN A 83 -1.97 -6.37 16.24
N SER A 84 -2.07 -5.43 17.18
CA SER A 84 -2.61 -5.69 18.52
C SER A 84 -4.07 -6.14 18.43
N ALA A 85 -4.91 -5.39 17.71
CA ALA A 85 -6.32 -5.73 17.53
C ALA A 85 -6.51 -7.10 16.87
N MET A 86 -5.69 -7.44 15.87
CA MET A 86 -5.76 -8.75 15.19
C MET A 86 -5.40 -9.91 16.13
N LYS A 87 -4.44 -9.72 17.04
CA LYS A 87 -4.11 -10.72 18.08
C LYS A 87 -5.25 -10.90 19.07
N ASP A 88 -5.86 -9.81 19.52
CA ASP A 88 -7.00 -9.86 20.45
C ASP A 88 -8.20 -10.60 19.84
N LEU A 89 -8.40 -10.43 18.52
CA LEU A 89 -9.41 -11.14 17.73
C LEU A 89 -9.03 -12.58 17.35
N LYS A 90 -7.81 -13.04 17.68
CA LYS A 90 -7.27 -14.36 17.31
C LYS A 90 -7.21 -14.61 15.81
N LEU A 91 -6.91 -13.55 15.04
CA LEU A 91 -6.80 -13.57 13.57
C LEU A 91 -5.34 -13.42 13.07
N ALA A 92 -4.38 -13.32 13.99
CA ALA A 92 -2.95 -13.14 13.71
C ALA A 92 -2.15 -14.42 13.91
#